data_AF-A0A1V4HFY9-F1
#
_entry.id   AF-A0A1V4HFY9-F1
#
_cell.length_a   1.000
_cell.length_b   1.000
_cell.length_c   1.000
_cell.angle_alpha   90.00
_cell.angle_beta   90.00
_cell.angle_gamma   90.00
#
_symmetry.space_group_name_H-M   'P 1'
#
loop_
_entity.id
_entity.type
_entity.pdbx_description
1 polymer ?
#
loop_
_entity_poly.entity_id
_entity_poly.type
_entity_poly.pdbx_seq_one_letter_code
_entity_poly.pdbx_strand_id
1 'polypeptide(L)'
;MKALHFGAGNIGRGFIGLLLSQAGYEVIFSDVNDTLVELLQERKSYTVRLANEEQETFTVSGVTAINGKLVAEVAEAVAQADLVTTAVGVNILKHIAGGIAKGIELRIERGAAPLHIIACENAIGGSTQLKEHVYALLGEELRAKAEAAVAFPDAAVDRIVPLQHNEDPLQVTVEPFYEWVVDESQMMEGFPRIAGIHYVKHLEPYIERKLFTVNTGHCSAAYLGYLQGYATIQEAMAHSPIAFLVRHVMQETGSLLIQKHGFDLAQHEIYMDKILQRFKNPYLIDEVARVGRSPIRKLSVNDRLVRPALQAYELGMSPTYLAMVMAAAFLFEDEGDPEAVEIQADLRDIGITQTITKYTTIREEHPIHQLILTHYEQFKQTAIS
;
A
#
# COMPACT_ATOMS: atom_id res chain seq x y z
N MET A 1 22.94 14.16 6.62
CA MET A 1 21.99 14.35 5.50
C MET A 1 20.63 14.67 6.08
N LYS A 2 19.82 15.47 5.39
CA LYS A 2 18.46 15.84 5.80
C LYS A 2 17.44 15.16 4.90
N ALA A 3 16.41 14.55 5.49
CA ALA A 3 15.27 14.04 4.74
C ALA A 3 14.00 14.77 5.17
N LEU A 4 13.23 15.26 4.20
CA LEU A 4 11.89 15.77 4.45
C LEU A 4 10.87 14.66 4.14
N HIS A 5 10.06 14.29 5.12
CA HIS A 5 9.01 13.29 4.97
C HIS A 5 7.63 13.92 5.13
N PHE A 6 6.83 13.96 4.06
CA PHE A 6 5.44 14.38 4.12
C PHE A 6 4.57 13.25 4.67
N GLY A 7 3.80 13.54 5.73
CA GLY A 7 2.94 12.58 6.42
C GLY A 7 3.61 12.03 7.68
N ALA A 8 3.33 12.63 8.83
CA ALA A 8 3.83 12.18 10.13
C ALA A 8 2.99 11.03 10.72
N GLY A 9 2.05 10.44 9.98
CA GLY A 9 1.20 9.34 10.45
C GLY A 9 1.95 8.04 10.73
N ASN A 10 1.20 6.95 10.97
CA ASN A 10 1.79 5.67 11.38
C ASN A 10 2.75 5.08 10.33
N ILE A 11 2.49 5.22 9.03
CA ILE A 11 3.44 4.77 7.98
C ILE A 11 4.69 5.63 7.96
N GLY A 12 4.55 6.96 8.10
CA GLY A 12 5.68 7.86 8.13
C GLY A 12 6.61 7.59 9.31
N ARG A 13 6.08 7.48 10.52
CA ARG A 13 6.88 7.19 11.72
C ARG A 13 7.31 5.73 11.83
N GLY A 14 6.43 4.81 11.48
CA GLY A 14 6.64 3.38 11.68
C GLY A 14 7.41 2.70 10.55
N PHE A 15 7.61 3.35 9.41
CA PHE A 15 8.26 2.73 8.25
C PHE A 15 9.24 3.65 7.55
N ILE A 16 8.76 4.66 6.82
CA ILE A 16 9.62 5.43 5.90
C ILE A 16 10.60 6.31 6.69
N GLY A 17 10.08 7.17 7.57
CA GLY A 17 10.89 8.01 8.44
C GLY A 17 11.76 7.22 9.41
N LEU A 18 11.31 6.03 9.84
CA LEU A 18 12.12 5.11 10.63
C LEU A 18 13.38 4.66 9.86
N LEU A 19 13.21 4.13 8.65
CA LEU A 19 14.34 3.65 7.84
C LEU A 19 15.30 4.78 7.50
N LEU A 20 14.78 5.98 7.21
CA LEU A 20 15.60 7.17 6.97
C LEU A 20 16.42 7.55 8.21
N SER A 21 15.80 7.55 9.40
CA SER A 21 16.51 7.81 10.65
C SER A 21 17.58 6.75 10.94
N GLN A 22 17.28 5.46 10.73
CA GLN A 22 18.25 4.36 10.87
C GLN A 22 19.41 4.47 9.88
N ALA A 23 19.17 5.06 8.70
CA ALA A 23 20.21 5.37 7.73
C ALA A 23 21.00 6.65 8.04
N GLY A 24 20.74 7.31 9.18
CA GLY A 24 21.48 8.48 9.65
C GLY A 24 20.99 9.81 9.08
N TYR A 25 19.79 9.88 8.51
CA TYR A 25 19.17 11.15 8.15
C TYR A 25 18.61 11.86 9.38
N GLU A 26 18.80 13.18 9.42
CA GLU A 26 17.94 14.06 10.22
C GLU A 26 16.57 14.13 9.52
N VAL A 27 15.54 13.56 10.13
CA VAL A 27 14.21 13.46 9.51
C VAL A 27 13.33 14.61 9.97
N ILE A 28 12.88 15.41 9.03
CA ILE A 28 11.92 16.49 9.23
C ILE A 28 10.57 15.99 8.69
N PHE A 29 9.60 15.80 9.56
CA PHE A 29 8.24 15.48 9.15
C PHE A 29 7.48 16.74 8.72
N SER A 30 6.59 16.63 7.73
CA SER A 30 5.65 17.69 7.36
C SER A 30 4.22 17.15 7.42
N ASP A 31 3.41 17.71 8.32
CA ASP A 31 2.03 17.27 8.54
C ASP A 31 1.13 18.46 8.91
N VAL A 32 -0.18 18.30 8.76
CA VAL A 32 -1.19 19.32 9.10
C VAL A 32 -1.84 19.08 10.47
N ASN A 33 -1.54 17.95 11.12
CA ASN A 33 -1.93 17.65 12.49
C ASN A 33 -1.03 18.43 13.47
N ASP A 34 -1.56 19.55 13.98
CA ASP A 34 -0.82 20.50 14.81
C ASP A 34 -0.26 19.82 16.08
N THR A 35 -1.05 18.97 16.74
CA THR A 35 -0.63 18.23 17.95
C THR A 35 0.56 17.31 17.69
N LEU A 36 0.53 16.60 16.57
CA LEU A 36 1.61 15.69 16.18
C LEU A 36 2.90 16.44 15.83
N VAL A 37 2.76 17.58 15.15
CA VAL A 37 3.88 18.47 14.80
C VAL A 37 4.53 19.02 16.07
N GLU A 38 3.75 19.59 16.98
CA GLU A 38 4.24 20.17 18.24
C GLU A 38 4.99 19.12 19.08
N LEU A 39 4.42 17.92 19.22
CA LEU A 39 5.05 16.83 19.99
C LEU A 39 6.38 16.38 19.38
N LEU A 40 6.48 16.30 18.05
CA LEU A 40 7.72 15.93 17.36
C LEU A 40 8.78 17.03 17.49
N GLN A 41 8.38 18.30 17.46
CA GLN A 41 9.29 19.45 17.67
C GLN A 41 9.84 19.48 19.10
N GLU A 42 8.98 19.24 20.10
CA GLU A 42 9.33 19.24 21.52
C GLU A 42 10.25 18.06 21.85
N ARG A 43 9.81 16.83 21.54
CA ARG A 43 10.47 15.60 22.00
C ARG A 43 11.64 15.17 21.14
N LYS A 44 11.65 15.57 19.86
CA LYS A 44 12.66 15.21 18.84
C LYS A 44 12.96 13.72 18.72
N SER A 45 12.03 12.91 19.20
CA SER A 45 12.12 11.47 19.28
C SER A 45 10.75 10.84 19.48
N TYR A 46 10.62 9.57 19.13
CA TYR A 46 9.43 8.75 19.39
C TYR A 46 9.81 7.28 19.48
N THR A 47 8.87 6.47 19.97
CA THR A 47 9.06 5.02 20.13
C THR A 47 8.37 4.26 19.01
N VAL A 48 9.04 3.26 18.45
CA VAL A 48 8.42 2.26 17.60
C VAL A 48 8.47 0.92 18.32
N ARG A 49 7.36 0.18 18.28
CA ARG A 49 7.24 -1.17 18.83
C ARG A 49 7.06 -2.17 17.68
N LEU A 50 7.77 -3.30 17.74
CA LEU A 50 7.52 -4.43 16.85
C LEU A 50 6.36 -5.28 17.39
N ALA A 51 5.45 -5.64 16.50
CA ALA A 51 4.42 -6.64 16.77
C ALA A 51 5.02 -8.05 16.60
N ASN A 52 5.89 -8.45 17.52
CA ASN A 52 6.44 -9.80 17.66
C ASN A 52 6.32 -10.28 19.12
N GLU A 53 6.77 -11.50 19.39
CA GLU A 53 6.69 -12.12 20.72
C GLU A 53 7.45 -11.32 21.77
N GLU A 54 8.63 -10.82 21.39
CA GLU A 54 9.50 -10.04 22.25
C GLU A 54 9.00 -8.60 22.46
N GLN A 55 8.05 -8.13 21.63
CA GLN A 55 7.53 -6.76 21.61
C GLN A 55 8.63 -5.70 21.65
N GLU A 56 9.70 -5.92 20.88
CA GLU A 56 10.89 -5.07 20.90
C GLU A 56 10.51 -3.62 20.63
N THR A 57 11.10 -2.71 21.40
CA THR A 57 10.92 -1.26 21.19
C THR A 57 12.24 -0.61 20.85
N PHE A 58 12.19 0.39 19.98
CA PHE A 58 13.34 1.22 19.66
C PHE A 58 12.95 2.69 19.61
N THR A 59 13.84 3.53 20.11
CA THR A 59 13.70 4.98 20.05
C THR A 59 14.24 5.49 18.74
N VAL A 60 13.41 6.21 17.99
CA VAL A 60 13.82 6.99 16.84
C VAL A 60 14.14 8.39 17.33
N SER A 61 15.37 8.86 17.10
CA SER A 61 15.86 10.16 17.57
C SER A 61 16.42 10.98 16.41
N GLY A 62 16.65 12.28 16.63
CA GLY A 62 17.14 13.17 15.57
C GLY A 62 16.05 13.49 14.55
N VAL A 63 14.81 13.57 15.02
CA VAL A 63 13.66 13.92 14.21
C VAL A 63 13.06 15.25 14.67
N THR A 64 12.32 15.91 13.81
CA THR A 64 11.50 17.08 14.12
C THR A 64 10.32 17.14 13.16
N ALA A 65 9.47 18.17 13.27
CA ALA A 65 8.39 18.39 12.33
C ALA A 65 8.23 19.88 11.97
N ILE A 66 7.59 20.13 10.83
CA ILE A 66 7.09 21.43 10.41
C ILE A 66 5.60 21.32 10.11
N ASN A 67 4.88 22.43 10.28
CA ASN A 67 3.47 22.48 9.94
C ASN A 67 3.31 22.60 8.43
N GLY A 68 2.71 21.58 7.80
CA GLY A 68 2.52 21.51 6.35
C GLY A 68 1.65 22.63 5.78
N LYS A 69 0.91 23.38 6.62
CA LYS A 69 0.15 24.58 6.23
C LYS A 69 1.08 25.77 5.94
N LEU A 70 2.30 25.79 6.48
CA LEU A 70 3.28 26.86 6.34
C LEU A 70 4.13 26.65 5.09
N VAL A 71 3.56 26.98 3.93
CA VAL A 71 4.16 26.72 2.61
C VAL A 71 5.59 27.24 2.46
N ALA A 72 5.93 28.38 3.07
CA ALA A 72 7.28 28.94 3.00
C ALA A 72 8.30 28.06 3.76
N GLU A 73 7.94 27.54 4.93
CA GLU A 73 8.80 26.63 5.70
C GLU A 73 8.96 25.28 4.99
N VAL A 74 7.87 24.76 4.41
CA VAL A 74 7.92 23.55 3.59
C VAL A 74 8.84 23.73 2.39
N ALA A 75 8.73 24.84 1.66
CA ALA A 75 9.58 25.13 0.52
C ALA A 75 11.06 25.20 0.92
N GLU A 76 11.37 25.86 2.04
CA GLU A 76 12.73 25.93 2.57
C GLU A 76 13.27 24.55 2.95
N ALA A 77 12.45 23.72 3.60
CA ALA A 77 12.81 22.35 3.97
C ALA A 77 13.06 21.47 2.73
N VAL A 78 12.24 21.59 1.68
CA VAL A 78 12.47 20.91 0.39
C VAL A 78 13.78 21.38 -0.24
N ALA A 79 14.05 22.70 -0.24
CA ALA A 79 15.26 23.26 -0.84
C ALA A 79 16.54 22.78 -0.14
N GLN A 80 16.49 22.51 1.17
CA GLN A 80 17.61 22.03 1.98
C GLN A 80 17.73 20.50 2.07
N ALA A 81 16.71 19.75 1.66
CA ALA A 81 16.69 18.30 1.80
C ALA A 81 17.68 17.61 0.85
N ASP A 82 18.25 16.50 1.30
CA ASP A 82 18.99 15.57 0.43
C ASP A 82 18.04 14.52 -0.20
N LEU A 83 16.87 14.31 0.42
CA LEU A 83 15.82 13.41 -0.03
C LEU A 83 14.45 13.92 0.44
N VAL A 84 13.45 13.87 -0.43
CA VAL A 84 12.05 14.08 -0.06
C VAL A 84 11.30 12.75 -0.21
N THR A 85 10.46 12.41 0.75
CA THR A 85 9.57 11.25 0.68
C THR A 85 8.16 11.61 1.12
N THR A 86 7.16 10.79 0.74
CA THR A 86 5.76 11.00 1.16
C THR A 86 5.11 9.71 1.60
N ALA A 87 4.20 9.77 2.57
CA ALA A 87 3.24 8.73 2.91
C ALA A 87 1.95 9.38 3.40
N VAL A 88 1.27 10.10 2.50
CA VAL A 88 0.11 10.96 2.80
C VAL A 88 -1.22 10.45 2.25
N GLY A 89 -1.18 9.43 1.39
CA GLY A 89 -2.29 9.00 0.55
C GLY A 89 -2.32 9.76 -0.77
N VAL A 90 -2.58 9.03 -1.87
CA VAL A 90 -2.54 9.56 -3.26
C VAL A 90 -3.36 10.84 -3.44
N ASN A 91 -4.57 10.88 -2.84
CA ASN A 91 -5.47 12.04 -2.94
C ASN A 91 -4.89 13.32 -2.30
N ILE A 92 -3.89 13.18 -1.43
CA ILE A 92 -3.22 14.29 -0.73
C ILE A 92 -1.99 14.80 -1.47
N LEU A 93 -1.44 14.04 -2.44
CA LEU A 93 -0.25 14.44 -3.21
C LEU A 93 -0.41 15.82 -3.88
N LYS A 94 -1.59 16.10 -4.45
CA LYS A 94 -1.91 17.41 -5.04
C LYS A 94 -1.84 18.58 -4.04
N HIS A 95 -2.10 18.32 -2.76
CA HIS A 95 -2.12 19.35 -1.72
C HIS A 95 -0.72 19.71 -1.21
N ILE A 96 0.22 18.76 -1.25
CA ILE A 96 1.63 19.02 -0.88
C ILE A 96 2.47 19.56 -2.05
N ALA A 97 2.00 19.37 -3.30
CA ALA A 97 2.72 19.74 -4.51
C ALA A 97 3.16 21.21 -4.55
N GLY A 98 2.34 22.15 -4.03
CA GLY A 98 2.67 23.58 -4.03
C GLY A 98 3.88 23.95 -3.17
N GLY A 99 4.08 23.28 -2.03
CA GLY A 99 5.28 23.47 -1.21
C GLY A 99 6.52 22.88 -1.87
N ILE A 100 6.37 21.73 -2.52
CA ILE A 100 7.45 21.07 -3.26
C ILE A 100 7.88 21.91 -4.47
N ALA A 101 6.94 22.42 -5.26
CA ALA A 101 7.23 23.24 -6.43
C ALA A 101 8.05 24.49 -6.07
N LYS A 102 7.64 25.22 -5.02
CA LYS A 102 8.40 26.38 -4.50
C LYS A 102 9.77 25.98 -3.94
N GLY A 103 9.87 24.81 -3.30
CA GLY A 103 11.16 24.31 -2.83
C GLY A 103 12.12 23.97 -3.97
N ILE A 104 11.62 23.41 -5.07
CA ILE A 104 12.39 23.15 -6.29
C ILE A 104 12.88 24.46 -6.91
N GLU A 105 12.02 25.49 -6.97
CA GLU A 105 12.40 26.85 -7.40
C GLU A 105 13.59 27.39 -6.60
N LEU A 106 13.46 27.44 -5.28
CA LEU A 106 14.53 27.87 -4.37
C LEU A 106 15.80 27.03 -4.54
N ARG A 107 15.66 25.72 -4.76
CA ARG A 107 16.81 24.81 -4.92
C ARG A 107 17.59 25.13 -6.19
N ILE A 108 16.89 25.37 -7.30
CA ILE A 108 17.48 25.73 -8.59
C ILE A 108 18.16 27.09 -8.51
N GLU A 109 17.51 28.08 -7.90
CA GLU A 109 18.09 29.43 -7.69
C GLU A 109 19.39 29.38 -6.88
N ARG A 110 19.48 28.48 -5.91
CA ARG A 110 20.65 28.29 -5.04
C ARG A 110 21.74 27.44 -5.66
N GLY A 111 21.51 26.84 -6.83
CA GLY A 111 22.45 25.90 -7.46
C GLY A 111 22.76 24.69 -6.56
N ALA A 112 21.78 24.24 -5.78
CA ALA A 112 21.95 23.11 -4.89
C ALA A 112 22.06 21.78 -5.66
N ALA A 113 22.56 20.75 -4.99
CA ALA A 113 22.74 19.42 -5.57
C ALA A 113 21.41 18.82 -6.08
N PRO A 114 21.43 17.81 -6.96
CA PRO A 114 20.19 17.16 -7.40
C PRO A 114 19.33 16.62 -6.25
N LEU A 115 18.02 16.51 -6.45
CA LEU A 115 17.06 16.03 -5.45
C LEU A 115 16.26 14.83 -5.94
N HIS A 116 16.09 13.82 -5.09
CA HIS A 116 15.14 12.74 -5.35
C HIS A 116 13.90 12.92 -4.48
N ILE A 117 12.73 12.72 -5.07
CA ILE A 117 11.42 12.82 -4.42
C ILE A 117 10.69 11.49 -4.63
N ILE A 118 10.50 10.72 -3.55
CA ILE A 118 9.96 9.35 -3.62
C ILE A 118 8.63 9.28 -2.87
N ALA A 119 7.52 9.20 -3.62
CA ALA A 119 6.21 9.03 -3.02
C ALA A 119 6.01 7.55 -2.63
N CYS A 120 5.98 7.28 -1.32
CA CYS A 120 5.84 5.95 -0.75
C CYS A 120 4.37 5.66 -0.44
N GLU A 121 3.56 5.65 -1.50
CA GLU A 121 2.11 5.52 -1.42
C GLU A 121 1.64 4.09 -1.74
N ASN A 122 0.46 3.71 -1.26
CA ASN A 122 -0.18 2.45 -1.66
C ASN A 122 -0.87 2.59 -3.02
N ALA A 123 -0.10 2.96 -4.04
CA ALA A 123 -0.55 3.11 -5.42
C ALA A 123 0.57 2.92 -6.44
N ILE A 124 0.20 2.56 -7.66
CA ILE A 124 1.10 2.48 -8.80
C ILE A 124 1.39 3.91 -9.28
N GLY A 125 2.65 4.22 -9.55
CA GLY A 125 3.03 5.52 -10.12
C GLY A 125 2.87 6.69 -9.15
N GLY A 126 3.01 6.47 -7.83
CA GLY A 126 2.81 7.54 -6.84
C GLY A 126 3.74 8.74 -7.05
N SER A 127 5.01 8.51 -7.38
CA SER A 127 5.99 9.56 -7.64
C SER A 127 5.72 10.22 -8.98
N THR A 128 5.32 9.42 -9.98
CA THR A 128 4.87 9.93 -11.28
C THR A 128 3.68 10.90 -11.12
N GLN A 129 2.65 10.53 -10.35
CA GLN A 129 1.50 11.40 -10.07
C GLN A 129 1.89 12.66 -9.29
N LEU A 130 2.79 12.54 -8.30
CA LEU A 130 3.31 13.69 -7.58
C LEU A 130 4.08 14.63 -8.52
N LYS A 131 4.91 14.09 -9.42
CA LYS A 131 5.63 14.88 -10.44
C LYS A 131 4.65 15.68 -11.29
N GLU A 132 3.57 15.08 -11.78
CA GLU A 132 2.54 15.77 -12.56
C GLU A 132 1.94 16.96 -11.80
N HIS A 133 1.54 16.75 -10.54
CA HIS A 133 1.00 17.83 -9.71
C HIS A 133 2.02 18.93 -9.43
N VAL A 134 3.29 18.60 -9.19
CA VAL A 134 4.35 19.58 -8.95
C VAL A 134 4.66 20.36 -10.22
N TYR A 135 4.82 19.68 -11.35
CA TYR A 135 5.24 20.28 -12.62
C TYR A 135 4.15 21.14 -13.25
N ALA A 136 2.88 20.86 -12.95
CA ALA A 136 1.75 21.73 -13.31
C ALA A 136 1.82 23.12 -12.63
N LEU A 137 2.62 23.28 -11.58
CA LEU A 137 2.78 24.52 -10.83
C LEU A 137 4.07 25.28 -11.19
N LEU A 138 4.92 24.72 -12.06
CA LEU A 138 6.18 25.34 -12.49
C LEU A 138 6.00 26.05 -13.83
N GLY A 139 6.61 27.24 -13.96
CA GLY A 139 6.75 27.90 -15.26
C GLY A 139 7.62 27.09 -16.22
N GLU A 140 7.45 27.28 -17.53
CA GLU A 140 8.10 26.46 -18.58
C GLU A 140 9.63 26.40 -18.44
N GLU A 141 10.28 27.55 -18.22
CA GLU A 141 11.73 27.63 -18.06
C GLU A 141 12.21 26.86 -16.81
N LEU A 142 11.50 27.03 -15.68
CA LEU A 142 11.84 26.38 -14.43
C LEU A 142 11.64 24.86 -14.51
N ARG A 143 10.59 24.43 -15.21
CA ARG A 143 10.32 23.01 -15.48
C ARG A 143 11.46 22.34 -16.24
N ALA A 144 12.00 23.01 -17.27
CA ALA A 144 13.14 22.49 -18.01
C ALA A 144 14.40 22.34 -17.13
N LYS A 145 14.64 23.29 -16.22
CA LYS A 145 15.73 23.19 -15.23
C LYS A 145 15.47 22.07 -14.22
N ALA A 146 14.22 21.90 -13.78
CA ALA A 146 13.83 20.87 -12.83
C ALA A 146 14.04 19.45 -13.38
N GLU A 147 13.75 19.20 -14.68
CA GLU A 147 14.02 17.89 -15.32
C GLU A 147 15.49 17.45 -15.23
N ALA A 148 16.43 18.39 -15.15
CA ALA A 148 17.86 18.09 -15.01
C ALA A 148 18.33 17.97 -13.56
N ALA A 149 17.52 18.41 -12.58
CA ALA A 149 17.92 18.58 -11.19
C ALA A 149 17.08 17.76 -10.19
N VAL A 150 15.93 17.23 -10.61
CA VAL A 150 15.00 16.54 -9.72
C VAL A 150 14.53 15.22 -10.33
N ALA A 151 14.64 14.13 -9.58
CA ALA A 151 14.12 12.82 -9.93
C ALA A 151 12.89 12.47 -9.10
N PHE A 152 11.92 11.80 -9.72
CA PHE A 152 10.71 11.30 -9.07
C PHE A 152 10.61 9.78 -9.24
N PRO A 153 11.53 8.98 -8.67
CA PRO A 153 11.48 7.53 -8.86
C PRO A 153 10.28 6.94 -8.14
N ASP A 154 9.49 6.14 -8.84
CA ASP A 154 8.38 5.40 -8.28
C ASP A 154 8.87 4.34 -7.29
N ALA A 155 8.00 3.99 -6.35
CA ALA A 155 8.29 3.01 -5.32
C ALA A 155 7.12 2.04 -5.10
N ALA A 156 7.46 0.83 -4.68
CA ALA A 156 6.54 -0.13 -4.10
C ALA A 156 6.89 -0.30 -2.63
N VAL A 157 5.92 -0.06 -1.74
CA VAL A 157 6.12 -0.14 -0.29
C VAL A 157 5.13 -1.11 0.34
N ASP A 158 5.62 -1.90 1.29
CA ASP A 158 4.81 -2.89 2.02
C ASP A 158 5.25 -2.99 3.47
N ARG A 159 4.33 -2.60 4.35
CA ARG A 159 4.37 -2.85 5.79
C ARG A 159 2.95 -2.78 6.34
N ILE A 160 2.52 -3.81 7.06
CA ILE A 160 1.27 -3.81 7.79
C ILE A 160 1.46 -2.97 9.05
N VAL A 161 0.70 -1.90 9.09
CA VAL A 161 0.61 -0.99 10.23
C VAL A 161 -0.88 -0.83 10.54
N PRO A 162 -1.41 -1.56 11.53
CA PRO A 162 -2.85 -1.55 11.82
C PRO A 162 -3.27 -0.18 12.36
N LEU A 163 -4.59 0.05 12.35
CA LEU A 163 -5.16 1.12 13.17
C LEU A 163 -4.83 0.81 14.63
N GLN A 164 -4.41 1.84 15.34
CA GLN A 164 -3.90 1.67 16.69
C GLN A 164 -4.12 2.94 17.50
N HIS A 165 -4.30 2.72 18.80
CA HIS A 165 -4.33 3.77 19.79
C HIS A 165 -3.28 3.43 20.85
N ASN A 166 -2.38 4.37 21.10
CA ASN A 166 -1.32 4.24 22.10
C ASN A 166 -1.48 5.37 23.12
N GLU A 167 -1.16 5.11 24.38
CA GLU A 167 -1.12 6.16 25.41
C GLU A 167 -0.16 7.30 25.03
N ASP A 168 1.00 6.94 24.47
CA ASP A 168 1.88 7.91 23.81
C ASP A 168 1.44 8.12 22.35
N PRO A 169 0.94 9.32 21.97
CA PRO A 169 0.49 9.61 20.61
C PRO A 169 1.59 9.51 19.54
N LEU A 170 2.87 9.61 19.93
CA LEU A 170 3.98 9.44 18.99
C LEU A 170 4.35 7.97 18.78
N GLN A 171 4.04 7.10 19.74
CA GLN A 171 4.33 5.68 19.64
C GLN A 171 3.61 5.06 18.45
N VAL A 172 4.30 4.17 17.74
CA VAL A 172 3.72 3.40 16.64
C VAL A 172 4.17 1.94 16.73
N THR A 173 3.22 1.04 16.56
CA THR A 173 3.42 -0.40 16.48
C THR A 173 3.38 -0.83 15.03
N VAL A 174 4.36 -1.61 14.62
CA VAL A 174 4.51 -2.07 13.25
C VAL A 174 4.89 -3.54 13.23
N GLU A 175 4.55 -4.25 12.17
CA GLU A 175 5.08 -5.60 11.99
C GLU A 175 6.61 -5.57 11.75
N PRO A 176 7.35 -6.65 12.07
CA PRO A 176 8.78 -6.75 11.78
C PRO A 176 9.09 -6.71 10.28
N PHE A 177 8.23 -7.30 9.45
CA PHE A 177 8.42 -7.30 8.00
C PHE A 177 8.26 -5.90 7.41
N TYR A 178 9.11 -5.58 6.45
CA TYR A 178 8.91 -4.45 5.55
C TYR A 178 9.57 -4.73 4.20
N GLU A 179 9.10 -4.06 3.16
CA GLU A 179 9.72 -4.05 1.85
C GLU A 179 9.56 -2.66 1.22
N TRP A 180 10.66 -2.03 0.85
CA TRP A 180 10.70 -0.77 0.11
C TRP A 180 11.54 -0.95 -1.14
N VAL A 181 10.87 -0.96 -2.30
CA VAL A 181 11.49 -1.13 -3.61
C VAL A 181 11.38 0.18 -4.38
N VAL A 182 12.47 0.66 -4.98
CA VAL A 182 12.53 1.90 -5.75
C VAL A 182 12.99 1.62 -7.18
N ASP A 183 12.35 2.26 -8.15
CA ASP A 183 12.76 2.21 -9.56
C ASP A 183 14.07 2.98 -9.76
N GLU A 184 15.16 2.23 -9.89
CA GLU A 184 16.51 2.74 -10.11
C GLU A 184 16.63 3.46 -11.46
N SER A 185 15.86 3.05 -12.47
CA SER A 185 15.96 3.62 -13.82
C SER A 185 15.48 5.08 -13.89
N GLN A 186 14.71 5.51 -12.88
CA GLN A 186 14.18 6.86 -12.73
C GLN A 186 15.03 7.73 -11.78
N MET A 187 16.16 7.21 -11.31
CA MET A 187 17.05 7.92 -10.39
C MET A 187 18.22 8.59 -11.13
N MET A 188 18.63 9.76 -10.64
CA MET A 188 19.90 10.37 -11.05
C MET A 188 21.09 9.63 -10.43
N GLU A 189 22.21 9.61 -11.17
CA GLU A 189 23.47 9.03 -10.72
C GLU A 189 24.00 9.70 -9.44
N GLY A 190 24.82 8.97 -8.68
CA GLY A 190 25.44 9.49 -7.46
C GLY A 190 24.54 9.52 -6.23
N PHE A 191 23.27 9.09 -6.32
CA PHE A 191 22.40 8.96 -5.15
C PHE A 191 22.97 7.94 -4.13
N PRO A 192 23.19 8.33 -2.86
CA PRO A 192 23.65 7.41 -1.82
C PRO A 192 22.60 6.32 -1.53
N ARG A 193 22.99 5.04 -1.63
CA ARG A 193 22.08 3.92 -1.33
C ARG A 193 21.74 3.89 0.16
N ILE A 194 20.47 3.67 0.44
CA ILE A 194 19.93 3.58 1.79
C ILE A 194 19.75 2.11 2.16
N ALA A 195 20.29 1.70 3.31
CA ALA A 195 20.14 0.34 3.81
C ALA A 195 18.65 0.00 4.03
N GLY A 196 18.23 -1.19 3.61
CA GLY A 196 16.82 -1.62 3.69
C GLY A 196 15.95 -1.21 2.50
N ILE A 197 16.46 -0.39 1.56
CA ILE A 197 15.80 -0.12 0.29
C ILE A 197 16.37 -1.02 -0.80
N HIS A 198 15.49 -1.66 -1.55
CA HIS A 198 15.82 -2.45 -2.72
C HIS A 198 15.70 -1.59 -3.98
N TYR A 199 16.77 -1.48 -4.76
CA TYR A 199 16.76 -0.71 -6.00
C TYR A 199 16.74 -1.66 -7.18
N VAL A 200 15.79 -1.46 -8.09
CA VAL A 200 15.53 -2.39 -9.20
C VAL A 200 15.34 -1.62 -10.49
N LYS A 201 15.72 -2.22 -11.61
CA LYS A 201 15.54 -1.60 -12.94
C LYS A 201 14.10 -1.65 -13.45
N HIS A 202 13.30 -2.58 -12.92
CA HIS A 202 11.92 -2.78 -13.30
C HIS A 202 11.09 -2.97 -12.03
N LEU A 203 10.24 -1.99 -11.73
CA LEU A 203 9.43 -1.98 -10.52
C LEU A 203 8.14 -2.81 -10.65
N GLU A 204 7.59 -2.92 -11.86
CA GLU A 204 6.33 -3.63 -12.17
C GLU A 204 6.26 -5.04 -11.54
N PRO A 205 7.29 -5.92 -11.65
CA PRO A 205 7.21 -7.25 -11.05
C PRO A 205 6.99 -7.20 -9.54
N TYR A 206 7.57 -6.24 -8.84
CA TYR A 206 7.46 -6.11 -7.39
C TYR A 206 6.10 -5.53 -6.98
N ILE A 207 5.57 -4.58 -7.75
CA ILE A 207 4.22 -4.04 -7.59
C ILE A 207 3.19 -5.17 -7.72
N GLU A 208 3.27 -5.94 -8.80
CA GLU A 208 2.34 -7.05 -9.03
C GLU A 208 2.53 -8.17 -8.01
N ARG A 209 3.78 -8.51 -7.64
CA ARG A 209 4.03 -9.51 -6.59
C ARG A 209 3.36 -9.13 -5.29
N LYS A 210 3.51 -7.87 -4.84
CA LYS A 210 2.85 -7.37 -3.63
C LYS A 210 1.33 -7.35 -3.78
N LEU A 211 0.81 -6.84 -4.90
CA LEU A 211 -0.62 -6.74 -5.14
C LEU A 211 -1.27 -8.14 -5.19
N PHE A 212 -0.70 -9.08 -5.92
CA PHE A 212 -1.28 -10.40 -6.17
C PHE A 212 -0.98 -11.42 -5.07
N THR A 213 -0.05 -11.14 -4.16
CA THR A 213 0.27 -12.02 -3.03
C THR A 213 -0.27 -11.44 -1.73
N VAL A 214 0.18 -10.24 -1.34
CA VAL A 214 -0.15 -9.62 -0.06
C VAL A 214 -1.57 -9.07 -0.09
N ASN A 215 -1.88 -8.19 -1.04
CA ASN A 215 -3.21 -7.57 -1.06
C ASN A 215 -4.31 -8.60 -1.37
N THR A 216 -4.06 -9.50 -2.32
CA THR A 216 -4.98 -10.61 -2.66
C THR A 216 -5.16 -11.56 -1.48
N GLY A 217 -4.09 -12.05 -0.87
CA GLY A 217 -4.17 -12.96 0.28
C GLY A 217 -4.89 -12.34 1.47
N HIS A 218 -4.58 -11.08 1.80
CA HIS A 218 -5.21 -10.37 2.92
C HIS A 218 -6.71 -10.12 2.67
N CYS A 219 -7.06 -9.74 1.44
CA CYS A 219 -8.45 -9.58 1.01
C CYS A 219 -9.22 -10.91 1.02
N SER A 220 -8.56 -12.01 0.67
CA SER A 220 -9.13 -13.36 0.69
C SER A 220 -9.44 -13.79 2.12
N ALA A 221 -8.50 -13.56 3.04
CA ALA A 221 -8.69 -13.83 4.47
C ALA A 221 -9.87 -13.02 5.04
N ALA A 222 -10.02 -11.76 4.63
CA ALA A 222 -11.13 -10.91 5.08
C ALA A 222 -12.48 -11.42 4.61
N TYR A 223 -12.69 -11.63 3.31
CA TYR A 223 -14.01 -12.04 2.81
C TYR A 223 -14.40 -13.46 3.23
N LEU A 224 -13.45 -14.40 3.23
CA LEU A 224 -13.71 -15.75 3.74
C LEU A 224 -13.93 -15.74 5.26
N GLY A 225 -13.19 -14.89 5.99
CA GLY A 225 -13.36 -14.70 7.42
C GLY A 225 -14.73 -14.11 7.77
N TYR A 226 -15.18 -13.13 7.00
CA TYR A 226 -16.50 -12.51 7.13
C TYR A 226 -17.63 -13.54 7.01
N LEU A 227 -17.59 -14.40 5.98
CA LEU A 227 -18.60 -15.45 5.80
C LEU A 227 -18.65 -16.47 6.95
N GLN A 228 -17.59 -16.56 7.74
CA GLN A 228 -17.52 -17.44 8.91
C GLN A 228 -17.72 -16.68 10.23
N GLY A 229 -18.02 -15.38 10.18
CA GLY A 229 -18.29 -14.56 11.38
C GLY A 229 -17.05 -14.19 12.20
N TYR A 230 -15.84 -14.28 11.64
CA TYR A 230 -14.62 -13.84 12.33
C TYR A 230 -14.50 -12.32 12.35
N ALA A 231 -14.07 -11.75 13.48
CA ALA A 231 -13.92 -10.31 13.64
C ALA A 231 -12.57 -9.81 13.11
N THR A 232 -11.53 -10.63 13.19
CA THR A 232 -10.16 -10.26 12.82
C THR A 232 -9.53 -11.22 11.80
N ILE A 233 -8.55 -10.72 11.06
CA ILE A 233 -7.77 -11.52 10.11
C ILE A 233 -7.00 -12.63 10.83
N GLN A 234 -6.50 -12.35 12.02
CA GLN A 234 -5.77 -13.32 12.83
C GLN A 234 -6.66 -14.50 13.24
N GLU A 235 -7.90 -14.24 13.66
CA GLU A 235 -8.89 -15.30 13.95
C GLU A 235 -9.19 -16.13 12.69
N ALA A 236 -9.46 -15.46 11.56
CA ALA A 236 -9.72 -16.14 10.30
C ALA A 236 -8.54 -17.01 9.85
N MET A 237 -7.30 -16.52 10.01
CA MET A 237 -6.09 -17.22 9.60
C MET A 237 -5.60 -18.28 10.61
N ALA A 238 -6.08 -18.24 11.85
CA ALA A 238 -5.93 -19.33 12.82
C ALA A 238 -6.79 -20.55 12.43
N HIS A 239 -7.86 -20.35 11.66
CA HIS A 239 -8.71 -21.42 11.16
C HIS A 239 -8.08 -22.14 9.95
N SER A 240 -7.74 -23.43 10.12
CA SER A 240 -6.99 -24.20 9.12
C SER A 240 -7.64 -24.23 7.72
N PRO A 241 -8.97 -24.41 7.58
CA PRO A 241 -9.64 -24.29 6.28
C PRO A 241 -9.49 -22.93 5.57
N ILE A 242 -9.58 -21.80 6.27
CA ILE A 242 -9.42 -20.48 5.63
C ILE A 242 -7.96 -20.27 5.23
N ALA A 243 -7.02 -20.59 6.12
CA ALA A 243 -5.60 -20.48 5.81
C ALA A 243 -5.21 -21.34 4.59
N PHE A 244 -5.81 -22.52 4.46
CA PHE A 244 -5.66 -23.41 3.30
C PHE A 244 -6.18 -22.75 2.02
N LEU A 245 -7.40 -22.21 2.04
CA LEU A 245 -7.99 -21.51 0.89
C LEU A 245 -7.16 -20.29 0.47
N VAL A 246 -6.74 -19.46 1.43
CA VAL A 246 -5.88 -18.28 1.17
C VAL A 246 -4.56 -18.69 0.54
N ARG A 247 -3.94 -19.79 1.01
CA ARG A 247 -2.72 -20.33 0.40
C ARG A 247 -2.95 -20.75 -1.05
N HIS A 248 -4.07 -21.38 -1.37
CA HIS A 248 -4.39 -21.76 -2.75
C HIS A 248 -4.64 -20.56 -3.67
N VAL A 249 -5.30 -19.51 -3.18
CA VAL A 249 -5.40 -18.24 -3.92
C VAL A 249 -4.01 -17.69 -4.24
N MET A 250 -3.10 -17.69 -3.25
CA MET A 250 -1.73 -17.20 -3.44
C MET A 250 -0.93 -18.09 -4.39
N GLN A 251 -1.19 -19.40 -4.43
CA GLN A 251 -0.55 -20.30 -5.40
C GLN A 251 -1.03 -20.07 -6.84
N GLU A 252 -2.32 -19.78 -7.04
CA GLU A 252 -2.84 -19.38 -8.36
C GLU A 252 -2.15 -18.11 -8.85
N THR A 253 -2.11 -17.07 -8.01
CA THR A 253 -1.45 -15.81 -8.36
C THR A 253 0.07 -15.94 -8.45
N GLY A 254 0.69 -16.78 -7.63
CA GLY A 254 2.11 -17.04 -7.65
C GLY A 254 2.55 -17.75 -8.93
N SER A 255 1.75 -18.71 -9.42
CA SER A 255 1.98 -19.37 -10.71
C SER A 255 1.95 -18.37 -11.86
N LEU A 256 0.97 -17.46 -11.86
CA LEU A 256 0.89 -16.33 -12.80
C LEU A 256 2.16 -15.46 -12.72
N LEU A 257 2.57 -15.04 -11.52
CA LEU A 257 3.73 -14.17 -11.33
C LEU A 257 5.03 -14.82 -11.80
N ILE A 258 5.23 -16.12 -11.51
CA ILE A 258 6.40 -16.88 -11.95
C ILE A 258 6.44 -16.98 -13.47
N GLN A 259 5.33 -17.31 -14.12
CA GLN A 259 5.28 -17.43 -15.58
C GLN A 259 5.46 -16.07 -16.27
N LYS A 260 4.85 -15.00 -15.73
CA LYS A 260 4.86 -13.67 -16.33
C LYS A 260 6.20 -12.94 -16.14
N HIS A 261 6.75 -12.99 -14.93
CA HIS A 261 7.92 -12.19 -14.54
C HIS A 261 9.20 -12.99 -14.34
N GLY A 262 9.13 -14.33 -14.40
CA GLY A 262 10.29 -15.20 -14.22
C GLY A 262 10.83 -15.19 -12.78
N PHE A 263 9.98 -14.96 -11.77
CA PHE A 263 10.39 -15.12 -10.38
C PHE A 263 10.86 -16.56 -10.11
N ASP A 264 11.91 -16.71 -9.30
CA ASP A 264 12.36 -18.03 -8.86
C ASP A 264 11.27 -18.68 -8.00
N LEU A 265 10.93 -19.93 -8.33
CA LEU A 265 9.86 -20.68 -7.68
C LEU A 265 10.11 -20.84 -6.17
N ALA A 266 11.33 -21.21 -5.78
CA ALA A 266 11.65 -21.47 -4.38
C ALA A 266 11.64 -20.17 -3.56
N GLN A 267 12.17 -19.08 -4.11
CA GLN A 267 12.11 -17.76 -3.48
C GLN A 267 10.66 -17.24 -3.37
N HIS A 268 9.83 -17.49 -4.39
CA HIS A 268 8.43 -17.06 -4.36
C HIS A 268 7.60 -17.87 -3.35
N GLU A 269 7.84 -19.18 -3.23
CA GLU A 269 7.23 -20.00 -2.15
C GLU A 269 7.64 -19.50 -0.75
N ILE A 270 8.92 -19.20 -0.53
CA ILE A 270 9.39 -18.61 0.74
C ILE A 270 8.69 -17.26 1.01
N TYR A 271 8.51 -16.44 -0.03
CA TYR A 271 7.79 -15.18 0.09
C TYR A 271 6.33 -15.42 0.48
N MET A 272 5.60 -16.33 -0.20
CA MET A 272 4.23 -16.68 0.14
C MET A 272 4.09 -17.19 1.57
N ASP A 273 4.96 -18.09 2.01
CA ASP A 273 4.95 -18.61 3.39
C ASP A 273 5.18 -17.47 4.39
N LYS A 274 6.09 -16.54 4.09
CA LYS A 274 6.30 -15.33 4.90
C LYS A 274 5.03 -14.48 4.98
N ILE A 275 4.32 -14.29 3.86
CA ILE A 275 3.06 -13.53 3.83
C ILE A 275 1.98 -14.22 4.67
N LEU A 276 1.83 -15.54 4.57
CA LEU A 276 0.88 -16.29 5.38
C LEU A 276 1.17 -16.16 6.89
N GLN A 277 2.45 -16.17 7.28
CA GLN A 277 2.82 -15.93 8.69
C GLN A 277 2.52 -14.50 9.14
N ARG A 278 2.67 -13.50 8.27
CA ARG A 278 2.27 -12.11 8.57
C ARG A 278 0.78 -12.01 8.92
N PHE A 279 -0.08 -12.70 8.17
CA PHE A 279 -1.52 -12.69 8.46
C PHE A 279 -1.90 -13.46 9.74
N LYS A 280 -1.07 -14.43 10.15
CA LYS A 280 -1.24 -15.20 11.39
C LYS A 280 -0.67 -14.52 12.63
N ASN A 281 0.03 -13.39 12.48
CA ASN A 281 0.73 -12.74 13.57
C ASN A 281 -0.26 -12.29 14.67
N PRO A 282 -0.25 -12.89 15.87
CA PRO A 282 -1.23 -12.60 16.92
C PRO A 282 -0.99 -11.26 17.61
N TYR A 283 0.14 -10.61 17.36
CA TYR A 283 0.50 -9.29 17.91
C TYR A 283 0.01 -8.14 17.01
N LEU A 284 -0.59 -8.47 15.86
CA LEU A 284 -1.34 -7.54 15.03
C LEU A 284 -2.81 -7.82 15.21
N ILE A 285 -3.61 -6.76 15.28
CA ILE A 285 -5.07 -6.87 15.23
C ILE A 285 -5.51 -6.11 13.99
N ASP A 286 -6.08 -6.84 13.05
CA ASP A 286 -6.62 -6.26 11.84
C ASP A 286 -8.06 -6.74 11.64
N GLU A 287 -9.01 -5.81 11.67
CA GLU A 287 -10.43 -6.13 11.60
C GLU A 287 -10.83 -6.58 10.19
N VAL A 288 -11.62 -7.65 10.10
CA VAL A 288 -12.18 -8.15 8.85
C VAL A 288 -12.96 -7.06 8.11
N ALA A 289 -13.77 -6.27 8.82
CA ALA A 289 -14.51 -5.15 8.22
C ALA A 289 -13.56 -4.10 7.60
N ARG A 290 -12.50 -3.72 8.34
CA ARG A 290 -11.49 -2.77 7.86
C ARG A 290 -10.73 -3.27 6.64
N VAL A 291 -10.37 -4.55 6.62
CA VAL A 291 -9.64 -5.17 5.50
C VAL A 291 -10.58 -5.48 4.35
N GLY A 292 -11.86 -5.74 4.59
CA GLY A 292 -12.94 -6.05 3.64
C GLY A 292 -13.53 -4.83 2.93
N ARG A 293 -13.48 -3.64 3.55
CA ARG A 293 -14.04 -2.39 2.99
C ARG A 293 -13.61 -2.01 1.57
N SER A 294 -14.42 -1.23 0.89
CA SER A 294 -14.31 -0.84 -0.52
C SER A 294 -14.28 -2.03 -1.48
N PRO A 295 -15.31 -2.91 -1.46
CA PRO A 295 -15.37 -4.08 -2.33
C PRO A 295 -15.46 -3.75 -3.83
N ILE A 296 -16.11 -2.66 -4.25
CA ILE A 296 -16.19 -2.26 -5.67
C ILE A 296 -14.79 -2.00 -6.20
N ARG A 297 -13.97 -1.24 -5.47
CA ARG A 297 -12.57 -0.99 -5.88
C ARG A 297 -11.78 -2.29 -5.99
N LYS A 298 -11.93 -3.23 -5.05
CA LYS A 298 -11.18 -4.50 -5.04
C LYS A 298 -11.65 -5.52 -6.07
N LEU A 299 -12.92 -5.43 -6.48
CA LEU A 299 -13.51 -6.19 -7.57
C LEU A 299 -13.27 -5.54 -8.93
N SER A 300 -12.71 -4.33 -8.99
CA SER A 300 -12.42 -3.67 -10.26
C SER A 300 -11.38 -4.43 -11.09
N VAL A 301 -11.50 -4.29 -12.42
CA VAL A 301 -10.70 -5.03 -13.42
C VAL A 301 -9.18 -4.89 -13.26
N ASN A 302 -8.71 -3.81 -12.63
CA ASN A 302 -7.29 -3.51 -12.48
C ASN A 302 -6.74 -3.78 -11.06
N ASP A 303 -7.56 -4.26 -10.12
CA ASP A 303 -7.15 -4.48 -8.71
C ASP A 303 -6.90 -5.98 -8.44
N ARG A 304 -6.80 -6.35 -7.16
CA ARG A 304 -6.20 -7.57 -6.62
C ARG A 304 -6.94 -8.88 -6.87
N LEU A 305 -8.16 -8.86 -7.39
CA LEU A 305 -8.94 -10.08 -7.63
C LEU A 305 -9.15 -10.34 -9.12
N VAL A 306 -9.79 -9.42 -9.83
CA VAL A 306 -10.12 -9.61 -11.25
C VAL A 306 -8.89 -9.59 -12.14
N ARG A 307 -7.95 -8.65 -11.92
CA ARG A 307 -6.74 -8.54 -12.75
C ARG A 307 -5.92 -9.84 -12.75
N PRO A 308 -5.53 -10.43 -11.61
CA PRO A 308 -4.79 -11.68 -11.63
C PRO A 308 -5.63 -12.85 -12.17
N ALA A 309 -6.95 -12.87 -11.95
CA ALA A 309 -7.80 -13.93 -12.49
C ALA A 309 -7.84 -13.92 -14.02
N LEU A 310 -8.01 -12.75 -14.64
CA LEU A 310 -7.99 -12.59 -16.09
C LEU A 310 -6.62 -12.93 -16.67
N GLN A 311 -5.54 -12.42 -16.08
CA GLN A 311 -4.17 -12.73 -16.56
C GLN A 311 -3.82 -14.22 -16.41
N ALA A 312 -4.20 -14.87 -15.30
CA ALA A 312 -4.00 -16.29 -15.12
C ALA A 312 -4.75 -17.10 -16.19
N TYR A 313 -5.99 -16.72 -16.51
CA TYR A 313 -6.78 -17.35 -17.56
C TYR A 313 -6.18 -17.15 -18.95
N GLU A 314 -5.67 -15.96 -19.28
CA GLU A 314 -4.94 -15.70 -20.53
C GLU A 314 -3.69 -16.58 -20.69
N LEU A 315 -3.08 -16.99 -19.58
CA LEU A 315 -1.94 -17.93 -19.55
C LEU A 315 -2.36 -19.41 -19.50
N GLY A 316 -3.65 -19.72 -19.62
CA GLY A 316 -4.19 -21.09 -19.62
C GLY A 316 -4.37 -21.70 -18.23
N MET A 317 -4.30 -20.90 -17.17
CA MET A 317 -4.57 -21.33 -15.79
C MET A 317 -6.06 -21.19 -15.45
N SER A 318 -6.54 -21.95 -14.47
CA SER A 318 -7.90 -21.81 -13.95
C SER A 318 -7.89 -21.04 -12.62
N PRO A 319 -8.44 -19.80 -12.55
CA PRO A 319 -8.44 -18.99 -11.34
C PRO A 319 -9.65 -19.35 -10.44
N THR A 320 -9.72 -20.60 -10.01
CA THR A 320 -10.87 -21.15 -9.27
C THR A 320 -10.98 -20.53 -7.88
N TYR A 321 -9.88 -20.46 -7.13
CA TYR A 321 -9.89 -19.91 -5.77
C TYR A 321 -10.03 -18.38 -5.79
N LEU A 322 -9.46 -17.69 -6.78
CA LEU A 322 -9.74 -16.27 -7.02
C LEU A 322 -11.23 -16.03 -7.29
N ALA A 323 -11.88 -16.85 -8.13
CA ALA A 323 -13.32 -16.75 -8.39
C ALA A 323 -14.16 -16.98 -7.14
N MET A 324 -13.78 -17.94 -6.29
CA MET A 324 -14.38 -18.15 -4.99
C MET A 324 -14.27 -16.92 -4.08
N VAL A 325 -13.10 -16.25 -4.03
CA VAL A 325 -12.94 -15.02 -3.23
C VAL A 325 -13.77 -13.87 -3.79
N MET A 326 -13.89 -13.74 -5.12
CA MET A 326 -14.79 -12.77 -5.74
C MET A 326 -16.25 -13.04 -5.36
N ALA A 327 -16.68 -14.30 -5.33
CA ALA A 327 -18.01 -14.69 -4.86
C ALA A 327 -18.23 -14.30 -3.38
N ALA A 328 -17.24 -14.55 -2.52
CA ALA A 328 -17.29 -14.13 -1.12
C ALA A 328 -17.34 -12.61 -0.96
N ALA A 329 -16.66 -11.85 -1.83
CA ALA A 329 -16.71 -10.40 -1.85
C ALA A 329 -18.11 -9.86 -2.18
N PHE A 330 -18.86 -10.50 -3.07
CA PHE A 330 -20.25 -10.13 -3.35
C PHE A 330 -21.18 -10.39 -2.17
N LEU A 331 -20.84 -11.32 -1.29
CA LEU A 331 -21.61 -11.61 -0.07
C LEU A 331 -21.17 -10.75 1.13
N PHE A 332 -20.18 -9.88 0.97
CA PHE A 332 -19.71 -9.02 2.05
C PHE A 332 -20.73 -7.88 2.30
N GLU A 333 -21.20 -7.76 3.54
CA GLU A 333 -22.10 -6.70 3.99
C GLU A 333 -21.47 -5.89 5.13
N ASP A 334 -21.49 -4.57 4.98
CA ASP A 334 -21.09 -3.60 6.00
C ASP A 334 -21.91 -2.31 5.79
N GLU A 335 -22.79 -1.98 6.73
CA GLU A 335 -23.65 -0.79 6.65
C GLU A 335 -22.83 0.52 6.68
N GLY A 336 -21.62 0.48 7.23
CA GLY A 336 -20.69 1.62 7.27
C GLY A 336 -19.89 1.81 5.98
N ASP A 337 -19.99 0.88 5.03
CA ASP A 337 -19.28 0.94 3.75
C ASP A 337 -20.25 1.17 2.57
N PRO A 338 -20.28 2.39 1.99
CA PRO A 338 -21.16 2.69 0.86
C PRO A 338 -20.98 1.76 -0.34
N GLU A 339 -19.75 1.28 -0.61
CA GLU A 339 -19.51 0.36 -1.72
C GLU A 339 -20.13 -1.02 -1.47
N ALA A 340 -20.11 -1.50 -0.22
CA ALA A 340 -20.76 -2.76 0.15
C ALA A 340 -22.28 -2.62 0.08
N VAL A 341 -22.85 -1.52 0.60
CA VAL A 341 -24.28 -1.22 0.52
C VAL A 341 -24.77 -1.17 -0.92
N GLU A 342 -24.01 -0.55 -1.83
CA GLU A 342 -24.34 -0.50 -3.26
C GLU A 342 -24.37 -1.89 -3.89
N ILE A 343 -23.37 -2.73 -3.64
CA ILE A 343 -23.34 -4.11 -4.12
C ILE A 343 -24.58 -4.88 -3.63
N GLN A 344 -24.94 -4.76 -2.35
CA GLN A 344 -26.10 -5.47 -1.81
C GLN A 344 -27.43 -4.98 -2.41
N ALA A 345 -27.53 -3.69 -2.75
CA ALA A 345 -28.70 -3.18 -3.47
C ALA A 345 -28.80 -3.78 -4.88
N ASP A 346 -27.70 -3.79 -5.63
CA ASP A 346 -27.66 -4.38 -6.97
C ASP A 346 -27.96 -5.88 -6.97
N LEU A 347 -27.45 -6.63 -5.98
CA LEU A 347 -27.75 -8.05 -5.87
C LEU A 347 -29.25 -8.33 -5.71
N ARG A 348 -30.01 -7.42 -5.09
CA ARG A 348 -31.47 -7.50 -4.98
C ARG A 348 -32.18 -7.04 -6.25
N ASP A 349 -31.70 -5.96 -6.86
CA ASP A 349 -32.40 -5.28 -7.95
C ASP A 349 -32.15 -5.91 -9.33
N ILE A 350 -30.90 -6.29 -9.60
CA ILE A 350 -30.47 -6.81 -10.92
C ILE A 350 -29.96 -8.26 -10.86
N GLY A 351 -29.72 -8.81 -9.67
CA GLY A 351 -29.29 -10.19 -9.48
C GLY A 351 -27.79 -10.42 -9.74
N ILE A 352 -27.26 -11.53 -9.21
CA ILE A 352 -25.82 -11.82 -9.17
C ILE A 352 -25.15 -11.81 -10.55
N THR A 353 -25.78 -12.34 -11.59
CA THR A 353 -25.20 -12.42 -12.95
C THR A 353 -24.83 -11.04 -13.50
N GLN A 354 -25.76 -10.08 -13.40
CA GLN A 354 -25.58 -8.71 -13.84
C GLN A 354 -24.63 -7.95 -12.90
N THR A 355 -24.72 -8.17 -11.59
CA THR A 355 -23.83 -7.58 -10.59
C THR A 355 -22.37 -7.96 -10.81
N ILE A 356 -22.07 -9.24 -11.11
CA ILE A 356 -20.71 -9.68 -11.48
C ILE A 356 -20.19 -8.85 -12.65
N THR A 357 -20.97 -8.75 -13.73
CA THR A 357 -20.56 -8.03 -14.94
C THR A 357 -20.34 -6.55 -14.65
N LYS A 358 -21.23 -5.91 -13.89
CA LYS A 358 -21.15 -4.47 -13.56
C LYS A 358 -19.83 -4.13 -12.86
N TYR A 359 -19.45 -4.90 -11.84
CA TYR A 359 -18.31 -4.54 -10.98
C TYR A 359 -16.97 -5.16 -11.41
N THR A 360 -17.00 -6.31 -12.07
CA THR A 360 -15.77 -6.98 -12.53
C THR A 360 -15.44 -6.70 -13.99
N THR A 361 -16.40 -6.23 -14.79
CA THR A 361 -16.34 -6.14 -16.26
C THR A 361 -16.24 -7.47 -17.00
N ILE A 362 -16.25 -8.59 -16.27
CA ILE A 362 -16.26 -9.94 -16.83
C ILE A 362 -17.66 -10.24 -17.36
N ARG A 363 -17.77 -10.52 -18.66
CA ARG A 363 -19.06 -10.85 -19.30
C ARG A 363 -19.54 -12.26 -18.93
N GLU A 364 -20.84 -12.48 -19.01
CA GLU A 364 -21.50 -13.74 -18.64
C GLU A 364 -20.96 -14.96 -19.41
N GLU A 365 -20.54 -14.78 -20.67
CA GLU A 365 -20.00 -15.88 -21.48
C GLU A 365 -18.57 -16.27 -21.09
N HIS A 366 -17.90 -15.46 -20.27
CA HIS A 366 -16.53 -15.72 -19.85
C HIS A 366 -16.50 -16.82 -18.77
N PRO A 367 -15.63 -17.85 -18.86
CA PRO A 367 -15.64 -18.95 -17.89
C PRO A 367 -15.44 -18.54 -16.43
N ILE A 368 -14.66 -17.49 -16.17
CA ILE A 368 -14.49 -16.93 -14.81
C ILE A 368 -15.84 -16.45 -14.24
N HIS A 369 -16.72 -15.85 -15.05
CA HIS A 369 -18.04 -15.41 -14.58
C HIS A 369 -18.84 -16.60 -14.02
N GLN A 370 -18.84 -17.72 -14.75
CA GLN A 370 -19.52 -18.95 -14.33
C GLN A 370 -18.89 -19.56 -13.07
N LEU A 371 -17.56 -19.47 -12.89
CA LEU A 371 -16.89 -19.89 -11.66
C LEU A 371 -17.33 -19.05 -10.45
N ILE A 372 -17.39 -17.72 -10.61
CA ILE A 372 -17.86 -16.81 -9.56
C ILE A 372 -19.31 -17.15 -9.19
N LEU A 373 -20.19 -17.29 -10.18
CA LEU A 373 -21.60 -17.63 -9.97
C LEU A 373 -21.76 -18.95 -9.23
N THR A 374 -21.01 -19.98 -9.64
CA THR A 374 -21.05 -21.31 -8.99
C THR A 374 -20.68 -21.22 -7.52
N HIS A 375 -19.59 -20.53 -7.17
CA HIS A 375 -19.18 -20.36 -5.77
C HIS A 375 -20.17 -19.52 -4.96
N TYR A 376 -20.74 -18.47 -5.57
CA TYR A 376 -21.74 -17.63 -4.91
C TYR A 376 -22.98 -18.44 -4.49
N GLU A 377 -23.51 -19.28 -5.38
CA GLU A 377 -24.65 -20.14 -5.09
C GLU A 377 -24.32 -21.19 -4.02
N GLN A 378 -23.10 -21.76 -4.04
CA GLN A 378 -22.64 -22.70 -3.00
C GLN A 378 -22.59 -22.05 -1.61
N PHE A 379 -22.08 -20.81 -1.52
CA PHE A 379 -22.05 -20.08 -0.26
C PHE A 379 -23.46 -19.77 0.25
N LYS A 380 -24.38 -19.35 -0.62
CA LYS A 380 -25.78 -19.11 -0.23
C LYS A 380 -26.49 -20.36 0.28
N GLN A 381 -26.27 -21.51 -0.37
CA GLN A 381 -26.86 -22.78 0.09
C GLN A 381 -26.36 -23.17 1.49
N THR A 382 -25.06 -22.97 1.75
CA THR A 382 -24.44 -23.31 3.04
C THR A 382 -24.88 -22.35 4.16
N ALA A 383 -25.20 -21.09 3.84
CA ALA A 383 -25.68 -20.12 4.82
C ALA A 383 -27.15 -20.34 5.27
N ILE A 384 -27.93 -21.12 4.49
CA ILE A 384 -29.35 -21.41 4.76
C ILE A 384 -29.53 -22.76 5.50
N SER A 385 -28.52 -23.62 5.47
CA SER A 385 -28.46 -24.92 6.17
C SER A 385 -27.90 -24.80 7.58
#